data_AF-A0A2H9HZ46-F1
#
_entry.id   AF-A0A2H9HZ46-F1
#
_cell.length_a   1.000
_cell.length_b   1.000
_cell.length_c   1.000
_cell.angle_alpha   90.00
_cell.angle_beta   90.00
_cell.angle_gamma   90.00
#
_symmetry.space_group_name_H-M   'P 1'
#
loop_
_entity.id
_entity.type
_entity.pdbx_description
1 polymer ?
#
loop_
_entity_poly.entity_id
_entity_poly.type
_entity_poly.pdbx_seq_one_letter_code
_entity_poly.pdbx_strand_id
1 'polypeptide(L)'
;MKTATVSEELKKRVPRFIVNLAALALVTFVYNTVPLPFGILLLPGLNISVDQLIRLVIILAILVLLARTLPDAFFLADVTADTLLKRLGMKDEEKPLRRAARDFVYIIVTVLMATAVLPFLTAIPSYGHQMATAASLIALGAVLLLIYDIGRVVYGVLERKAEVIANRLLKRSEKGE
;
A
#
# COMPACT_ATOMS: atom_id res chain seq x y z
N MET A 1 -11.25 -2.32 -23.33
CA MET A 1 -10.82 -0.92 -23.65
C MET A 1 -9.48 -0.65 -22.95
N LYS A 2 -8.56 0.12 -23.56
CA LYS A 2 -7.46 0.87 -22.91
C LYS A 2 -6.08 0.21 -22.60
N THR A 3 -5.61 -0.86 -23.25
CA THR A 3 -4.22 -1.33 -23.01
C THR A 3 -3.14 -0.37 -23.54
N ALA A 4 -3.40 0.32 -24.66
CA ALA A 4 -2.47 1.31 -25.23
C ALA A 4 -2.35 2.58 -24.36
N THR A 5 -3.45 3.05 -23.75
CA THR A 5 -3.42 4.26 -22.90
C THR A 5 -2.75 4.01 -21.55
N VAL A 6 -2.97 2.83 -20.95
CA VAL A 6 -2.34 2.48 -19.66
C VAL A 6 -0.83 2.32 -19.81
N SER A 7 -0.35 1.76 -20.92
CA SER A 7 1.09 1.60 -21.18
C SER A 7 1.80 2.95 -21.39
N GLU A 8 1.19 3.88 -22.11
CA GLU A 8 1.73 5.23 -22.30
C GLU A 8 1.67 6.07 -21.00
N GLU A 9 0.61 5.91 -20.20
CA GLU A 9 0.55 6.51 -18.85
C GLU A 9 1.62 5.93 -17.92
N LEU A 10 1.86 4.61 -17.97
CA LEU A 10 2.92 3.95 -17.20
C LEU A 10 4.29 4.48 -17.58
N LYS A 11 4.61 4.58 -18.88
CA LYS A 11 5.90 5.14 -19.34
C LYS A 11 6.15 6.55 -18.83
N LYS A 12 5.10 7.35 -18.62
CA LYS A 12 5.22 8.73 -18.12
C LYS A 12 5.22 8.81 -16.59
N ARG A 13 4.43 7.97 -15.92
CA ARG A 13 4.24 7.99 -14.45
C ARG A 13 5.33 7.24 -13.71
N VAL A 14 5.80 6.09 -14.21
CA VAL A 14 6.84 5.27 -13.56
C VAL A 14 8.13 6.06 -13.32
N PRO A 15 8.72 6.76 -14.32
CA PRO A 15 9.95 7.50 -14.10
C PRO A 15 9.73 8.66 -13.12
N ARG A 16 8.61 9.36 -13.25
CA ARG A 16 8.24 10.47 -12.35
C ARG A 16 8.07 9.99 -10.91
N PHE A 17 7.46 8.82 -10.71
CA PHE A 17 7.34 8.19 -9.40
C PHE A 17 8.71 7.87 -8.80
N ILE A 18 9.57 7.20 -9.58
CA ILE A 18 10.92 6.82 -9.13
C ILE A 18 11.73 8.05 -8.73
N VAL A 19 11.71 9.11 -9.54
CA VAL A 19 12.43 10.37 -9.24
C VAL A 19 11.89 11.03 -7.97
N ASN A 20 10.57 11.14 -7.83
CA ASN A 20 9.99 11.76 -6.63
C ASN A 20 10.25 10.91 -5.38
N LEU A 21 10.20 9.58 -5.50
CA LEU A 21 10.50 8.66 -4.40
C LEU A 21 11.98 8.72 -4.00
N ALA A 22 12.89 8.78 -4.98
CA ALA A 22 14.32 8.94 -4.75
C ALA A 22 14.63 10.30 -4.09
N ALA A 23 14.00 11.37 -4.56
CA ALA A 23 14.12 12.70 -3.95
C ALA A 23 13.58 12.71 -2.52
N LEU A 24 12.42 12.09 -2.28
CA LEU A 24 11.84 11.95 -0.95
C LEU A 24 12.77 11.17 -0.01
N ALA A 25 13.28 10.02 -0.45
CA ALA A 25 14.22 9.21 0.30
C ALA A 25 15.51 9.98 0.62
N LEU A 26 16.05 10.72 -0.36
CA LEU A 26 17.26 11.52 -0.17
C LEU A 26 17.04 12.67 0.81
N VAL A 27 15.94 13.41 0.69
CA VAL A 27 15.62 14.52 1.60
C VAL A 27 15.41 14.00 3.02
N THR A 28 14.66 12.91 3.20
CA THR A 28 14.47 12.29 4.52
C THR A 28 15.76 11.75 5.11
N PHE A 29 16.63 11.14 4.28
CA PHE A 29 17.93 10.66 4.72
C PHE A 29 18.84 11.80 5.18
N VAL A 30 18.99 12.84 4.35
CA VAL A 30 19.78 14.03 4.68
C VAL A 30 19.26 14.69 5.96
N TYR A 31 17.94 14.81 6.10
CA TYR A 31 17.30 15.37 7.29
C TYR A 31 17.65 14.60 8.58
N ASN A 32 17.72 13.26 8.52
CA ASN A 32 18.00 12.44 9.70
C ASN A 32 19.50 12.33 10.03
N THR A 33 20.37 12.36 9.02
CA THR A 33 21.81 12.13 9.19
C THR A 33 22.62 13.40 9.41
N VAL A 34 22.17 14.55 8.88
CA VAL A 34 22.94 15.79 8.96
C VAL A 34 22.54 16.60 10.20
N PRO A 35 23.40 16.69 11.23
CA PRO A 35 23.16 17.61 12.33
C PRO A 35 23.28 19.04 11.80
N LEU A 36 22.21 19.83 11.97
CA LEU A 36 22.20 21.23 11.58
C LEU A 36 23.05 22.03 12.59
N PRO A 37 24.12 22.74 12.16
CA PRO A 37 25.04 23.44 13.06
C PRO A 37 24.45 24.71 13.68
N PHE A 38 23.21 25.07 13.33
CA PHE A 38 22.56 26.32 13.73
C PHE A 38 21.74 26.23 15.03
N GLY A 39 21.87 25.13 15.80
CA GLY A 39 21.10 24.89 17.03
C GLY A 39 21.35 25.91 18.15
N ILE A 40 22.41 26.71 18.05
CA ILE A 40 22.84 27.69 19.05
C ILE A 40 22.41 29.13 18.71
N LEU A 41 21.89 29.37 17.51
CA LEU A 41 21.47 30.69 17.03
C LEU A 41 19.98 30.89 17.29
N LEU A 42 19.67 31.74 18.27
CA LEU A 42 18.31 32.20 18.56
C LEU A 42 17.97 33.38 17.66
N LEU A 43 16.78 33.36 17.03
CA LEU A 43 16.28 34.56 16.36
C LEU A 43 15.88 35.61 17.41
N PRO A 44 16.48 36.83 17.36
CA PRO A 44 16.08 37.91 18.24
C PRO A 44 14.59 38.23 18.04
N GLY A 45 13.81 38.27 19.12
CA GLY A 45 12.39 38.63 19.10
C GLY A 45 11.39 37.48 18.93
N LEU A 46 11.82 36.27 18.54
CA LEU A 46 10.93 35.12 18.35
C LEU A 46 11.17 33.96 19.33
N ASN A 47 12.29 33.94 20.06
CA ASN A 47 12.71 32.83 20.94
C ASN A 47 12.66 31.44 20.26
N ILE A 48 12.76 31.43 18.93
CA ILE A 48 12.79 30.24 18.08
C ILE A 48 14.22 30.09 17.56
N SER A 49 14.73 28.87 17.57
CA SER A 49 16.06 28.57 17.05
C SER A 49 16.04 28.57 15.52
N VAL A 50 17.09 29.07 14.86
CA VAL A 50 17.21 29.04 13.38
C VAL A 50 17.09 27.60 12.85
N ASP A 51 17.63 26.63 13.60
CA ASP A 51 17.45 25.20 13.35
C ASP A 51 15.97 24.78 13.21
N GLN A 52 15.09 25.26 14.11
CA GLN A 52 13.67 24.88 14.09
C GLN A 52 12.95 25.39 12.83
N LEU A 53 13.28 26.59 12.36
CA LEU A 53 12.71 27.13 11.12
C LEU A 53 13.18 26.34 9.90
N ILE A 54 14.47 25.99 9.84
CA ILE A 54 15.02 25.18 8.74
C ILE A 54 14.35 23.80 8.73
N ARG A 55 14.20 23.16 9.90
CA ARG A 55 13.47 21.88 10.03
C ARG A 55 12.03 22.00 9.56
N LEU A 56 11.33 23.08 9.92
CA LEU A 56 9.96 23.34 9.48
C LEU A 56 9.83 23.38 7.95
N VAL A 57 10.76 24.09 7.29
CA VAL A 57 10.79 24.16 5.81
C VAL A 57 11.07 22.80 5.19
N ILE A 58 12.02 22.03 5.75
CA ILE A 58 12.33 20.68 5.26
C ILE A 58 11.14 19.74 5.42
N ILE A 59 10.42 19.79 6.55
CA ILE A 59 9.20 19.01 6.77
C ILE A 59 8.14 19.36 5.73
N LEU A 60 7.94 20.66 5.46
CA LEU A 60 6.97 21.12 4.49
C LEU A 60 7.31 20.61 3.08
N ALA A 61 8.60 20.61 2.73
CA ALA A 61 9.08 20.01 1.49
C ALA A 61 8.81 18.49 1.44
N ILE A 62 9.12 17.74 2.51
CA ILE A 62 8.83 16.30 2.61
C ILE A 62 7.32 16.04 2.42
N LEU A 63 6.46 16.82 3.07
CA LEU A 63 5.01 16.70 2.94
C LEU A 63 4.54 16.92 1.50
N VAL A 64 5.08 17.94 0.82
CA VAL A 64 4.75 18.20 -0.60
C VAL A 64 5.24 17.07 -1.50
N LEU A 65 6.46 16.57 -1.30
CA LEU A 65 6.99 15.44 -2.07
C LEU A 65 6.17 14.17 -1.82
N LEU A 66 5.79 13.90 -0.57
CA LEU A 66 4.97 12.75 -0.20
C LEU A 66 3.60 12.84 -0.86
N ALA A 67 2.92 13.99 -0.74
CA ALA A 67 1.62 14.24 -1.37
C ALA A 67 1.67 14.09 -2.90
N ARG A 68 2.79 14.47 -3.53
CA ARG A 68 3.00 14.29 -4.97
C ARG A 68 3.27 12.84 -5.38
N THR A 69 3.88 12.05 -4.50
CA THR A 69 4.30 10.67 -4.78
C THR A 69 3.20 9.66 -4.48
N LEU A 70 2.33 9.96 -3.50
CA LEU A 70 1.20 9.13 -3.07
C LEU A 70 0.29 8.67 -4.23
N PRO A 71 -0.23 9.55 -5.11
CA PRO A 71 -1.13 9.13 -6.19
C PRO A 71 -0.45 8.22 -7.23
N ASP A 72 0.81 8.51 -7.55
CA ASP A 72 1.58 7.70 -8.48
C ASP A 72 1.90 6.32 -7.86
N ALA A 73 2.11 6.28 -6.53
CA ALA A 73 2.25 5.04 -5.76
C ALA A 73 0.98 4.17 -5.89
N PHE A 74 -0.19 4.73 -5.56
CA PHE A 74 -1.47 4.02 -5.63
C PHE A 74 -1.75 3.46 -7.03
N PHE A 75 -1.46 4.24 -8.07
CA PHE A 75 -1.60 3.77 -9.46
C PHE A 75 -0.70 2.58 -9.78
N LEU A 76 0.56 2.60 -9.32
CA LEU A 76 1.48 1.48 -9.52
C LEU A 76 1.08 0.24 -8.72
N ALA A 77 0.54 0.43 -7.53
CA ALA A 77 -0.05 -0.62 -6.71
C ALA A 77 -1.18 -1.35 -7.47
N ASP A 78 -2.11 -0.61 -8.05
CA ASP A 78 -3.23 -1.16 -8.83
C ASP A 78 -2.74 -1.93 -10.07
N VAL A 79 -1.80 -1.34 -10.82
CA VAL A 79 -1.22 -1.99 -12.02
C VAL A 79 -0.46 -3.27 -11.65
N THR A 80 0.28 -3.25 -10.54
CA THR A 80 1.01 -4.41 -10.05
C THR A 80 0.03 -5.50 -9.63
N ALA A 81 -1.05 -5.14 -8.95
CA ALA A 81 -2.09 -6.08 -8.55
C ALA A 81 -2.70 -6.78 -9.78
N ASP A 82 -3.08 -6.01 -10.80
CA ASP A 82 -3.64 -6.53 -12.05
C ASP A 82 -2.66 -7.43 -12.81
N THR A 83 -1.37 -7.10 -12.81
CA THR A 83 -0.33 -7.88 -13.49
C THR A 83 -0.07 -9.20 -12.78
N LEU A 84 -0.02 -9.20 -11.45
CA LEU A 84 0.12 -10.41 -10.64
C LEU A 84 -1.09 -11.35 -10.85
N LEU A 85 -2.30 -10.79 -10.88
CA LEU A 85 -3.51 -11.55 -11.15
C LEU A 85 -3.51 -12.21 -12.53
N LYS A 86 -3.02 -11.51 -13.56
CA LYS A 86 -2.88 -12.08 -14.92
C LYS A 86 -1.82 -13.17 -14.99
N ARG A 87 -0.68 -12.99 -14.31
CA ARG A 87 0.40 -14.00 -14.27
C ARG A 87 0.01 -15.28 -13.54
N LEU A 88 -0.90 -15.19 -12.57
CA LEU A 88 -1.47 -16.37 -11.88
C LEU A 88 -2.39 -17.22 -12.77
N GLY A 89 -2.60 -16.84 -14.05
CA GLY A 89 -3.22 -17.72 -15.05
C GLY A 89 -4.70 -18.02 -14.83
N MET A 90 -5.37 -17.27 -13.94
CA MET A 90 -6.78 -17.46 -13.62
C MET A 90 -7.65 -17.02 -14.80
N LYS A 91 -8.04 -18.00 -15.63
CA LYS A 91 -9.04 -17.83 -16.71
C LYS A 91 -10.40 -17.48 -16.13
N ASP A 92 -11.22 -16.78 -16.91
CA ASP A 92 -12.51 -16.18 -16.52
C ASP A 92 -13.59 -17.16 -15.97
N GLU A 93 -13.33 -18.46 -15.97
CA GLU A 93 -14.26 -19.52 -15.55
C GLU A 93 -14.37 -19.72 -14.03
N GLU A 94 -13.38 -19.29 -13.24
CA GLU A 94 -13.41 -19.36 -11.77
C GLU A 94 -13.65 -18.00 -11.10
N LYS A 95 -14.79 -17.37 -11.41
CA LYS A 95 -15.22 -16.06 -10.85
C LYS A 95 -15.00 -15.89 -9.33
N PRO A 96 -15.31 -16.86 -8.44
CA PRO A 96 -15.09 -16.70 -7.00
C PRO A 96 -13.61 -16.80 -6.61
N LEU A 97 -12.83 -17.72 -7.18
CA LEU A 97 -11.41 -17.89 -6.84
C LEU A 97 -10.57 -16.68 -7.29
N ARG A 98 -10.89 -16.13 -8.47
CA ARG A 98 -10.26 -14.90 -8.96
C ARG A 98 -10.54 -13.70 -8.05
N ARG A 99 -11.72 -13.64 -7.42
CA ARG A 99 -12.04 -12.59 -6.43
C ARG A 99 -11.19 -12.75 -5.19
N ALA A 100 -11.12 -13.95 -4.60
CA ALA A 100 -10.28 -14.21 -3.44
C ALA A 100 -8.77 -13.94 -3.71
N ALA A 101 -8.27 -14.32 -4.88
CA ALA A 101 -6.88 -14.04 -5.27
C ALA A 101 -6.60 -12.54 -5.44
N ARG A 102 -7.57 -11.79 -5.97
CA ARG A 102 -7.49 -10.32 -6.08
C ARG A 102 -7.45 -9.67 -4.71
N ASP A 103 -8.32 -10.10 -3.81
CA ASP A 103 -8.36 -9.57 -2.45
C ASP A 103 -7.06 -9.88 -1.69
N PHE A 104 -6.48 -11.06 -1.92
CA PHE A 104 -5.17 -11.42 -1.35
C PHE A 104 -4.03 -10.54 -1.88
N VAL A 105 -4.01 -10.26 -3.19
CA VAL A 105 -3.04 -9.34 -3.78
C VAL A 105 -3.22 -7.92 -3.25
N TYR A 106 -4.46 -7.47 -3.05
CA TYR A 106 -4.73 -6.17 -2.42
C TYR A 106 -4.24 -6.11 -0.97
N ILE A 107 -4.34 -7.20 -0.19
CA ILE A 107 -3.75 -7.25 1.16
C ILE A 107 -2.24 -7.00 1.08
N ILE A 108 -1.54 -7.76 0.23
CA ILE A 108 -0.08 -7.63 0.10
C ILE A 108 0.30 -6.21 -0.31
N VAL A 109 -0.37 -5.66 -1.33
CA VAL A 109 -0.10 -4.31 -1.83
C VAL A 109 -0.39 -3.25 -0.77
N THR A 110 -1.49 -3.37 -0.04
CA THR A 110 -1.87 -2.45 1.04
C THR A 110 -0.85 -2.47 2.17
N VAL A 111 -0.41 -3.66 2.60
CA VAL A 111 0.61 -3.81 3.63
C VAL A 111 1.94 -3.20 3.18
N LEU A 112 2.39 -3.51 1.96
CA LEU A 112 3.63 -2.94 1.41
C LEU A 112 3.57 -1.41 1.33
N MET A 113 2.44 -0.85 0.89
CA MET A 113 2.23 0.60 0.85
C MET A 113 2.27 1.22 2.24
N ALA A 114 1.53 0.65 3.19
CA ALA A 114 1.51 1.13 4.57
C ALA A 114 2.92 1.15 5.15
N THR A 115 3.66 0.03 5.01
CA THR A 115 5.04 -0.08 5.50
C THR A 115 5.99 0.91 4.81
N ALA A 116 5.83 1.14 3.50
CA ALA A 116 6.65 2.09 2.77
C ALA A 116 6.40 3.55 3.21
N VAL A 117 5.17 3.90 3.61
CA VAL A 117 4.81 5.27 4.02
C VAL A 117 5.25 5.59 5.46
N LEU A 118 5.28 4.60 6.35
CA LEU A 118 5.64 4.78 7.77
C LEU A 118 6.94 5.56 8.04
N PRO A 119 8.11 5.23 7.44
CA PRO A 119 9.36 5.96 7.72
C PRO A 119 9.29 7.45 7.35
N PHE A 120 8.47 7.81 6.36
CA PHE A 120 8.28 9.20 5.98
C PHE A 120 7.37 9.94 6.95
N LEU A 121 6.37 9.26 7.52
CA LEU A 121 5.51 9.83 8.55
C LEU A 121 6.27 10.03 9.86
N THR A 122 7.08 9.05 10.28
CA THR A 122 7.87 9.15 11.52
C THR A 122 8.99 10.18 11.43
N ALA A 123 9.44 10.53 10.23
CA ALA A 123 10.40 11.60 10.00
C ALA A 123 9.86 13.01 10.32
N ILE A 124 8.54 13.17 10.50
CA ILE A 124 7.90 14.44 10.86
C ILE A 124 8.07 14.70 12.37
N PRO A 125 8.72 15.81 12.78
CA PRO A 125 8.81 16.22 14.18
C PRO A 125 7.46 16.51 14.83
N SER A 126 7.42 16.34 16.15
CA SER A 126 6.29 16.62 17.04
C SER A 126 5.07 15.71 16.87
N TYR A 127 4.66 15.39 15.64
CA TYR A 127 3.44 14.63 15.35
C TYR A 127 3.67 13.36 14.53
N GLY A 128 4.88 13.12 14.01
CA GLY A 128 5.13 12.01 13.08
C GLY A 128 4.83 10.62 13.65
N HIS A 129 5.12 10.39 14.93
CA HIS A 129 4.76 9.11 15.58
C HIS A 129 3.26 8.91 15.74
N GLN A 130 2.51 9.99 15.99
CA GLN A 130 1.04 9.92 16.11
C GLN A 130 0.42 9.69 14.73
N MET A 131 0.92 10.36 13.70
CA MET A 131 0.50 10.15 12.30
C MET A 131 0.83 8.73 11.82
N ALA A 132 2.02 8.22 12.13
CA ALA A 132 2.43 6.86 11.80
C ALA A 132 1.55 5.81 12.50
N THR A 133 1.21 6.02 13.77
CA THR A 133 0.29 5.15 14.52
C THR A 133 -1.12 5.19 13.93
N ALA A 134 -1.63 6.37 13.58
CA ALA A 134 -2.94 6.49 12.93
C ALA A 134 -2.96 5.75 11.58
N ALA A 135 -1.93 5.94 10.76
CA ALA A 135 -1.79 5.25 9.47
C ALA A 135 -1.69 3.73 9.63
N SER A 136 -0.96 3.22 10.63
CA SER A 136 -0.85 1.78 10.88
C SER A 136 -2.17 1.17 11.35
N LEU A 137 -2.95 1.87 12.18
CA LEU A 137 -4.30 1.44 12.57
C LEU A 137 -5.27 1.40 11.39
N ILE A 138 -5.23 2.41 10.52
CA ILE A 138 -6.03 2.43 9.28
C ILE A 138 -5.66 1.24 8.38
N ALA A 139 -4.36 1.00 8.19
CA ALA A 139 -3.88 -0.14 7.40
C ALA A 139 -4.32 -1.48 8.01
N LEU A 140 -4.23 -1.63 9.33
CA LEU A 140 -4.72 -2.82 10.04
C LEU A 140 -6.22 -3.03 9.79
N GLY A 141 -7.02 -1.97 9.91
CA GLY A 141 -8.46 -2.02 9.63
C GLY A 141 -8.76 -2.45 8.19
N ALA A 142 -8.03 -1.92 7.20
CA ALA A 142 -8.15 -2.32 5.81
C ALA A 142 -7.80 -3.79 5.58
N VAL A 143 -6.73 -4.28 6.21
CA VAL A 143 -6.32 -5.69 6.14
C VAL A 143 -7.40 -6.60 6.74
N LEU A 144 -7.97 -6.25 7.89
CA LEU A 144 -9.05 -7.02 8.50
C LEU A 144 -10.29 -7.12 7.61
N LEU A 145 -10.70 -6.01 6.98
CA LEU A 145 -11.81 -6.00 6.03
C LEU A 145 -11.55 -6.91 4.82
N LEU A 146 -10.33 -6.88 4.28
CA LEU A 146 -9.95 -7.74 3.16
C LEU A 146 -9.90 -9.22 3.56
N ILE A 147 -9.39 -9.54 4.75
CA ILE A 147 -9.41 -10.91 5.30
C ILE A 147 -10.86 -11.40 5.43
N TYR A 148 -11.78 -10.55 5.89
CA TYR A 148 -13.19 -10.90 6.00
C TYR A 148 -13.83 -11.23 4.63
N ASP A 149 -13.55 -10.45 3.58
CA ASP A 149 -14.09 -10.75 2.24
C ASP A 149 -13.52 -12.07 1.68
N ILE A 150 -12.21 -12.32 1.87
CA ILE A 150 -11.58 -13.60 1.48
C ILE A 150 -12.25 -14.77 2.22
N GLY A 151 -12.41 -14.66 3.54
CA GLY A 151 -13.01 -15.72 4.36
C GLY A 151 -14.41 -16.10 3.87
N ARG A 152 -15.23 -15.10 3.54
CA ARG A 152 -16.57 -15.30 2.97
C ARG A 152 -16.52 -16.04 1.63
N VAL A 153 -15.62 -15.65 0.73
CA VAL A 153 -15.50 -16.27 -0.59
C VAL A 153 -14.98 -17.71 -0.48
N VAL A 154 -13.99 -17.96 0.38
CA VAL A 154 -13.42 -19.29 0.61
C VAL A 154 -14.46 -20.25 1.19
N TYR A 155 -15.27 -19.78 2.15
CA TYR A 155 -16.35 -20.57 2.74
C TYR A 155 -17.35 -21.06 1.68
N GLY A 156 -17.80 -20.16 0.79
CA GLY A 156 -18.75 -20.53 -0.28
C GLY A 156 -18.17 -21.51 -1.30
N VAL A 157 -16.84 -21.50 -1.53
CA VAL A 157 -16.18 -22.49 -2.40
C VAL A 157 -16.04 -23.85 -1.70
N LEU A 158 -15.70 -23.84 -0.41
CA LEU A 158 -15.61 -25.05 0.40
C LEU A 158 -16.95 -25.77 0.52
N GLU A 159 -18.03 -25.03 0.77
CA GLU A 159 -19.40 -25.55 0.87
C GLU A 159 -19.81 -26.30 -0.41
N ARG A 160 -19.62 -25.67 -1.58
CA ARG A 160 -19.91 -26.32 -2.88
C ARG A 160 -19.08 -27.57 -3.12
N LYS A 161 -17.79 -27.57 -2.74
CA LYS A 161 -16.94 -28.76 -2.87
C LYS A 161 -17.39 -29.86 -1.92
N ALA A 162 -17.79 -29.52 -0.70
CA ALA A 162 -18.32 -30.45 0.28
C ALA A 162 -19.63 -31.11 -0.21
N GLU A 163 -20.56 -30.33 -0.76
CA GLU A 163 -21.79 -30.87 -1.37
C GLU A 163 -21.51 -31.84 -2.52
N VAL A 164 -20.56 -31.52 -3.40
CA VAL A 164 -20.18 -32.41 -4.52
C VAL A 164 -19.59 -33.73 -4.00
N ILE A 165 -18.78 -33.68 -2.94
CA ILE A 165 -18.21 -34.88 -2.32
C ILE A 165 -19.33 -35.69 -1.66
N ALA A 166 -20.21 -35.05 -0.90
CA ALA A 166 -21.35 -35.71 -0.25
C ALA A 166 -22.26 -36.41 -1.25
N ASN A 167 -22.64 -35.73 -2.34
CA ASN A 167 -23.47 -36.31 -3.41
C ASN A 167 -22.78 -37.49 -4.13
N ARG A 168 -21.45 -37.46 -4.29
CA ARG A 168 -20.70 -38.59 -4.87
C ARG A 168 -20.65 -39.80 -3.93
N LEU A 169 -20.58 -39.57 -2.62
CA LEU A 169 -20.62 -40.63 -1.63
C LEU A 169 -22.01 -41.28 -1.57
N LEU A 170 -23.08 -40.47 -1.57
CA LEU A 170 -24.46 -40.96 -1.62
C LEU A 170 -24.73 -41.81 -2.87
N LYS A 171 -24.34 -41.33 -4.06
CA LYS A 171 -24.48 -42.11 -5.31
C LYS A 171 -23.68 -43.41 -5.36
N ARG A 172 -22.60 -43.53 -4.58
CA ARG A 172 -21.85 -44.79 -4.46
C ARG A 172 -22.53 -45.76 -3.49
N SER A 173 -23.17 -45.25 -2.44
CA SER A 173 -23.95 -46.06 -1.52
C SER A 173 -25.17 -46.67 -2.19
N GLU A 174 -25.87 -45.92 -3.05
CA GLU A 174 -27.06 -46.40 -3.78
C GLU A 174 -26.75 -47.40 -4.91
N LYS A 175 -25.50 -47.53 -5.33
CA LYS A 175 -25.07 -48.49 -6.38
C LYS A 175 -24.43 -49.76 -5.81
N GLY A 176 -24.32 -49.87 -4.49
CA GLY A 176 -23.74 -51.01 -3.78
C GLY A 176 -24.76 -51.97 -3.19
N GLU A 177 -26.06 -51.70 -3.35
CA GLU A 177 -27.17 -52.66 -3.24
C GLU A 177 -27.60 -53.12 -4.64
#